data_AF-A0AA86RN27-F1
#
_entry.id   AF-A0AA86RN27-F1
#
_cell.length_a   1.000
_cell.length_b   1.000
_cell.length_c   1.000
_cell.angle_alpha   90.00
_cell.angle_beta   90.00
_cell.angle_gamma   90.00
#
_symmetry.space_group_name_H-M   'P 1'
#
loop_
_entity.id
_entity.type
_entity.pdbx_description
1 polymer ?
#
loop_
_entity_poly.entity_id
_entity_poly.type
_entity_poly.pdbx_seq_one_letter_code
_entity_poly.pdbx_strand_id
1 'polypeptide(L)'
;MFIKAWAYACKSYEEESPISLMRELEPLFDRDLIKDPTGLKLKTYPSDTTLSTFVTCCAYVSVCIAKATDEAQNAEKFALAFIPEDFKKEDGVVVVAKRIWSKTKMLDKGAIEGIEAVFPMFIAMLREGVKGISVAGSNRFGVYETDFGWGRPAKVDITSVDRGLNIGWAESKDEKGGVEVGLALNKHVMHLFHGIFYEGLRID
;
A
#
# COMPACT_ATOMS: atom_id res chain seq x y z
N MET A 1 -7.71 -2.00 14.25
CA MET A 1 -8.66 -2.86 14.99
C MET A 1 -8.09 -3.29 16.33
N PHE A 2 -7.29 -4.36 16.40
CA PHE A 2 -6.75 -4.88 17.67
C PHE A 2 -5.97 -3.85 18.48
N ILE A 3 -4.98 -3.19 17.87
CA ILE A 3 -4.13 -2.21 18.57
C ILE A 3 -4.94 -1.02 19.13
N LYS A 4 -5.92 -0.52 18.38
CA LYS A 4 -6.81 0.55 18.83
C LYS A 4 -7.75 0.09 19.95
N ALA A 5 -8.32 -1.12 19.84
CA ALA A 5 -9.15 -1.71 20.88
C ALA A 5 -8.37 -1.96 22.17
N TRP A 6 -7.11 -2.41 22.05
CA TRP A 6 -6.21 -2.60 23.17
C TRP A 6 -5.83 -1.27 23.83
N ALA A 7 -5.47 -0.26 23.04
CA ALA A 7 -5.17 1.08 23.54
C ALA A 7 -6.36 1.71 24.28
N TYR A 8 -7.56 1.59 23.72
CA TYR A 8 -8.80 2.00 24.37
C TYR A 8 -8.97 1.30 25.73
N ALA A 9 -8.79 -0.03 25.78
CA ALA A 9 -8.88 -0.78 27.03
C ALA A 9 -7.84 -0.35 28.08
N CYS A 10 -6.60 -0.06 27.67
CA CYS A 10 -5.56 0.45 28.56
C CYS A 10 -5.96 1.78 29.21
N LYS A 11 -6.56 2.69 28.44
CA LYS A 11 -7.01 4.00 28.94
C LYS A 11 -8.20 3.87 29.88
N SER A 12 -9.19 3.04 29.53
CA SER A 12 -10.37 2.82 30.37
C SER A 12 -10.04 2.15 31.71
N TYR A 13 -8.92 1.41 31.79
CA TYR A 13 -8.44 0.79 33.02
C TYR A 13 -8.02 1.81 34.08
N GLU A 14 -7.58 3.01 33.68
CA GLU A 14 -7.24 4.11 34.61
C GLU A 14 -8.48 4.86 35.11
N GLU A 15 -9.63 4.74 34.42
CA GLU A 15 -10.85 5.53 34.67
C GLU A 15 -11.99 4.72 35.35
N GLU A 16 -11.76 3.48 35.79
CA GLU A 16 -12.73 2.56 36.45
C GLU A 16 -14.12 2.45 35.76
N SER A 17 -14.19 2.52 34.43
CA SER A 17 -15.45 2.43 33.68
C SER A 17 -15.62 1.11 32.90
N PRO A 18 -16.86 0.62 32.68
CA PRO A 18 -17.08 -0.63 31.93
C PRO A 18 -16.67 -0.48 30.46
N ILE A 19 -15.85 -1.42 29.96
CA ILE A 19 -15.34 -1.41 28.59
C ILE A 19 -16.45 -1.81 27.60
N SER A 20 -17.07 -0.83 26.95
CA SER A 20 -17.88 -1.03 25.73
C SER A 20 -17.06 -0.60 24.51
N LEU A 21 -16.91 -1.47 23.50
CA LEU A 21 -16.17 -1.16 22.27
C LEU A 21 -16.94 -0.14 21.43
N MET A 22 -16.32 1.00 21.10
CA MET A 22 -16.89 2.03 20.23
C MET A 22 -17.03 1.55 18.77
N ARG A 23 -18.13 1.93 18.12
CA ARG A 23 -18.41 1.69 16.68
C ARG A 23 -17.34 2.30 15.75
N GLU A 24 -16.61 3.30 16.24
CA GLU A 24 -15.48 3.96 15.57
C GLU A 24 -14.25 3.06 15.40
N LEU A 25 -14.23 1.93 16.12
CA LEU A 25 -13.22 0.91 15.95
C LEU A 25 -13.51 -0.01 14.78
N GLU A 26 -14.59 0.14 14.00
CA GLU A 26 -14.85 -0.66 12.79
C GLU A 26 -13.95 -0.25 11.60
N PRO A 27 -13.46 -1.19 10.76
CA PRO A 27 -12.63 -0.83 9.63
C PRO A 27 -13.46 -0.16 8.53
N LEU A 28 -13.10 1.07 8.16
CA LEU A 28 -13.74 1.80 7.06
C LEU A 28 -13.12 1.41 5.71
N PHE A 29 -13.90 0.75 4.84
CA PHE A 29 -13.45 0.30 3.52
C PHE A 29 -13.75 1.28 2.37
N ASP A 30 -14.39 2.42 2.61
CA ASP A 30 -14.82 3.36 1.56
C ASP A 30 -13.65 4.12 0.90
N ARG A 31 -13.20 3.67 -0.27
CA ARG A 31 -12.00 4.16 -0.96
C ARG A 31 -12.22 5.41 -1.82
N ASP A 32 -13.44 5.94 -1.93
CA ASP A 32 -13.83 6.88 -3.00
C ASP A 32 -13.71 8.39 -2.61
N LEU A 33 -12.99 8.72 -1.52
CA LEU A 33 -13.03 10.04 -0.85
C LEU A 33 -12.06 11.13 -1.37
N ILE A 34 -11.16 10.83 -2.31
CA ILE A 34 -10.13 11.78 -2.74
C ILE A 34 -10.35 12.13 -4.21
N LYS A 35 -10.64 13.41 -4.48
CA LYS A 35 -10.79 13.97 -5.82
C LYS A 35 -9.41 14.13 -6.46
N ASP A 36 -9.23 13.63 -7.69
CA ASP A 36 -7.99 13.77 -8.46
C ASP A 36 -7.68 15.27 -8.67
N PRO A 37 -6.62 15.81 -8.05
CA PRO A 37 -6.30 17.23 -8.13
C PRO A 37 -5.61 17.61 -9.44
N THR A 38 -5.03 16.64 -10.17
CA THR A 38 -4.15 16.92 -11.30
C THR A 38 -4.81 16.64 -12.65
N GLY A 39 -6.00 16.02 -12.65
CA GLY A 39 -6.73 15.69 -13.86
C GLY A 39 -5.85 14.91 -14.83
N LEU A 40 -5.18 13.87 -14.32
CA LEU A 40 -4.43 12.93 -15.16
C LEU A 40 -5.42 12.40 -16.18
N LYS A 41 -5.41 12.97 -17.40
CA LYS A 41 -6.35 12.65 -18.49
C LYS A 41 -6.05 11.26 -19.00
N LEU A 42 -6.48 10.29 -18.21
CA LEU A 42 -6.51 8.88 -18.52
C LEU A 42 -7.60 8.70 -19.57
N LYS A 43 -7.23 8.74 -20.86
CA LYS A 43 -8.11 8.78 -22.04
C LYS A 43 -9.08 7.60 -22.22
N THR A 44 -9.31 6.76 -21.20
CA THR A 44 -10.23 5.61 -21.28
C THR A 44 -11.03 5.38 -20.00
N TYR A 45 -11.28 6.42 -19.19
CA TYR A 45 -12.17 6.30 -18.03
C TYR A 45 -13.57 6.83 -18.37
N PRO A 46 -14.66 6.23 -17.83
CA PRO A 46 -15.87 7.01 -17.58
C PRO A 46 -15.47 8.15 -16.64
N SER A 47 -15.82 9.38 -17.01
CA SER A 47 -15.27 10.66 -16.52
C SER A 47 -15.30 10.93 -15.00
N ASP A 48 -15.82 10.00 -14.18
CA ASP A 48 -16.07 10.19 -12.74
C ASP A 48 -15.39 9.16 -11.83
N THR A 49 -14.40 8.39 -12.30
CA THR A 49 -13.73 7.40 -11.43
C THR A 49 -12.55 8.01 -10.67
N THR A 50 -12.75 8.34 -9.39
CA THR A 50 -11.68 8.73 -8.47
C THR A 50 -10.85 7.51 -8.03
N LEU A 51 -9.53 7.54 -8.26
CA LEU A 51 -8.61 6.54 -7.73
C LEU A 51 -8.22 6.90 -6.30
N SER A 52 -8.35 5.96 -5.37
CA SER A 52 -7.90 6.16 -3.99
C SER A 52 -6.38 6.39 -3.92
N THR A 53 -5.91 7.15 -2.93
CA THR A 53 -4.46 7.30 -2.65
C THR A 53 -3.74 5.97 -2.53
N PHE A 54 -4.39 4.95 -1.95
CA PHE A 54 -3.86 3.60 -1.89
C PHE A 54 -3.51 3.07 -3.29
N VAL A 55 -4.43 3.16 -4.24
CA VAL A 55 -4.23 2.67 -5.62
C VAL A 55 -3.11 3.45 -6.30
N THR A 56 -3.17 4.78 -6.25
CA THR A 56 -2.22 5.65 -6.95
C THR A 56 -0.81 5.50 -6.41
N CYS A 57 -0.63 5.61 -5.10
CA CYS A 57 0.68 5.47 -4.47
C CYS A 57 1.21 4.02 -4.61
N CYS A 58 0.34 2.99 -4.59
CA CYS A 58 0.77 1.60 -4.72
C CYS A 58 1.25 1.30 -6.13
N ALA A 59 0.53 1.79 -7.14
CA ALA A 59 0.97 1.70 -8.51
C ALA A 59 2.30 2.41 -8.72
N TYR A 60 2.41 3.65 -8.23
CA TYR A 60 3.61 4.46 -8.41
C TYR A 60 4.85 3.83 -7.77
N VAL A 61 4.77 3.47 -6.48
CA VAL A 61 5.89 2.86 -5.76
C VAL A 61 6.25 1.49 -6.36
N SER A 62 5.26 0.68 -6.74
CA SER A 62 5.51 -0.63 -7.36
C SER A 62 6.25 -0.50 -8.70
N VAL A 63 5.88 0.49 -9.53
CA VAL A 63 6.58 0.77 -10.80
C VAL A 63 8.01 1.24 -10.54
N CYS A 64 8.23 2.11 -9.57
CA CYS A 64 9.58 2.56 -9.22
C CYS A 64 10.46 1.39 -8.75
N ILE A 65 9.94 0.50 -7.90
CA ILE A 65 10.65 -0.70 -7.44
C ILE A 65 10.96 -1.63 -8.61
N ALA A 66 9.98 -1.89 -9.47
CA ALA A 66 10.15 -2.78 -10.62
C ALA A 66 11.23 -2.25 -11.57
N LYS A 67 11.19 -0.95 -11.93
CA LYS A 67 12.20 -0.31 -12.77
C LYS A 67 13.59 -0.36 -12.13
N ALA A 68 13.71 0.03 -10.86
CA ALA A 68 14.98 0.01 -10.14
C ALA A 68 15.59 -1.40 -10.03
N THR A 69 14.74 -2.41 -9.87
CA THR A 69 15.19 -3.80 -9.72
C THR A 69 15.54 -4.43 -11.08
N ASP A 70 14.83 -4.07 -12.15
CA ASP A 70 15.15 -4.47 -13.53
C ASP A 70 16.54 -3.94 -13.93
N GLU A 71 16.77 -2.65 -13.70
CA GLU A 71 18.04 -1.98 -13.98
C GLU A 71 19.20 -2.54 -13.15
N ALA A 72 18.96 -2.83 -11.86
CA ALA A 72 19.99 -3.33 -10.95
C ALA A 72 20.46 -4.77 -11.22
N GLN A 73 19.61 -5.63 -11.80
CA GLN A 73 19.82 -7.09 -11.75
C GLN A 73 19.66 -7.82 -13.07
N ASN A 74 19.33 -7.13 -14.17
CA ASN A 74 19.11 -7.74 -15.49
C ASN A 74 18.11 -8.93 -15.40
N ALA A 75 17.12 -8.82 -14.50
CA ALA A 75 16.31 -9.94 -14.05
C ALA A 75 14.91 -9.89 -14.67
N GLU A 76 14.70 -10.71 -15.69
CA GLU A 76 13.38 -11.06 -16.20
C GLU A 76 12.59 -11.83 -15.12
N LYS A 77 11.45 -11.27 -14.68
CA LYS A 77 10.28 -11.87 -13.98
C LYS A 77 9.95 -11.23 -12.63
N PHE A 78 9.15 -10.16 -12.68
CA PHE A 78 8.36 -9.66 -11.55
C PHE A 78 6.95 -10.22 -11.62
N ALA A 79 6.38 -10.66 -10.51
CA ALA A 79 4.95 -10.91 -10.42
C ALA A 79 4.38 -10.23 -9.18
N LEU A 80 3.83 -9.04 -9.37
CA LEU A 80 2.58 -8.72 -8.64
C LEU A 80 1.48 -9.63 -9.21
N ALA A 81 0.22 -9.43 -8.85
CA ALA A 81 -0.88 -9.95 -9.65
C ALA A 81 -0.93 -9.34 -11.10
N PHE A 82 0.22 -8.95 -11.67
CA PHE A 82 0.48 -8.18 -12.88
C PHE A 82 1.60 -8.80 -13.70
N ILE A 83 1.54 -8.56 -15.01
CA ILE A 83 2.47 -9.05 -16.01
C ILE A 83 3.72 -8.13 -15.99
N PRO A 84 4.97 -8.66 -15.93
CA PRO A 84 6.19 -7.85 -15.79
C PRO A 84 6.31 -6.71 -16.81
N GLU A 85 5.79 -6.92 -18.02
CA GLU A 85 5.76 -5.98 -19.13
C GLU A 85 4.94 -4.72 -18.84
N ASP A 86 3.99 -4.78 -17.90
CA ASP A 86 3.15 -3.62 -17.55
C ASP A 86 3.94 -2.53 -16.83
N PHE A 87 5.01 -2.88 -16.10
CA PHE A 87 5.87 -1.92 -15.40
C PHE A 87 6.80 -1.15 -16.34
N LYS A 88 7.04 -1.69 -17.54
CA LYS A 88 8.02 -1.18 -18.51
C LYS A 88 7.42 -0.19 -19.52
N LYS A 89 6.08 -0.04 -19.56
CA LYS A 89 5.39 0.91 -20.44
C LYS A 89 5.61 2.35 -19.98
N GLU A 90 5.59 3.30 -20.91
CA GLU A 90 5.58 4.75 -20.59
C GLU A 90 4.43 5.08 -19.63
N ASP A 91 3.24 4.53 -19.90
CA ASP A 91 2.05 4.62 -19.04
C ASP A 91 2.01 3.54 -17.93
N GLY A 92 3.16 3.02 -17.49
CA GLY A 92 3.22 1.86 -16.58
C GLY A 92 2.45 2.07 -15.27
N VAL A 93 2.54 3.27 -14.68
CA VAL A 93 1.80 3.64 -13.45
C VAL A 93 0.30 3.56 -13.67
N VAL A 94 -0.19 4.02 -14.82
CA VAL A 94 -1.61 3.99 -15.18
C VAL A 94 -2.10 2.57 -15.34
N VAL A 95 -1.34 1.74 -16.06
CA VAL A 95 -1.71 0.34 -16.31
C VAL A 95 -1.77 -0.42 -14.99
N VAL A 96 -0.76 -0.25 -14.13
CA VAL A 96 -0.72 -0.89 -12.81
C VAL A 96 -1.86 -0.37 -11.91
N ALA A 97 -2.13 0.94 -11.88
CA ALA A 97 -3.22 1.52 -11.11
C ALA A 97 -4.59 0.96 -11.50
N LYS A 98 -4.88 0.84 -12.81
CA LYS A 98 -6.12 0.24 -13.32
C LYS A 98 -6.30 -1.20 -12.84
N ARG A 99 -5.22 -1.99 -12.86
CA ARG A 99 -5.31 -3.39 -12.43
C ARG A 99 -5.46 -3.52 -10.91
N ILE A 100 -4.75 -2.72 -10.12
CA ILE A 100 -4.95 -2.67 -8.66
C ILE A 100 -6.39 -2.30 -8.35
N TRP A 101 -6.90 -1.22 -8.96
CA TRP A 101 -8.28 -0.75 -8.75
C TRP A 101 -9.31 -1.84 -9.08
N SER A 102 -9.18 -2.48 -10.25
CA SER A 102 -10.07 -3.55 -10.69
C SER A 102 -10.09 -4.70 -9.67
N LYS A 103 -8.92 -5.15 -9.22
CA LYS A 103 -8.81 -6.19 -8.18
C LYS A 103 -9.43 -5.75 -6.85
N THR A 104 -9.23 -4.49 -6.44
CA THR A 104 -9.86 -3.98 -5.20
C THR A 104 -11.38 -3.93 -5.29
N LYS A 105 -11.97 -3.51 -6.42
CA LYS A 105 -13.43 -3.52 -6.60
C LYS A 105 -14.02 -4.94 -6.69
N MET A 106 -13.24 -5.94 -7.11
CA MET A 106 -13.67 -7.34 -7.03
C MET A 106 -13.76 -7.82 -5.57
N LEU A 107 -12.80 -7.42 -4.72
CA LEU A 107 -12.80 -7.76 -3.29
C LEU A 107 -13.98 -7.13 -2.54
N ASP A 108 -14.37 -5.90 -2.90
CA ASP A 108 -15.52 -5.19 -2.30
C ASP A 108 -16.86 -5.95 -2.51
N LYS A 109 -16.94 -6.82 -3.51
CA LYS A 109 -18.13 -7.66 -3.79
C LYS A 109 -18.16 -8.97 -2.99
N GLY A 110 -17.30 -9.13 -1.98
CA GLY A 110 -17.25 -10.32 -1.15
C GLY A 110 -16.51 -11.51 -1.79
N ALA A 111 -15.75 -11.28 -2.86
CA ALA A 111 -14.95 -12.30 -3.53
C ALA A 111 -13.68 -12.65 -2.72
N ILE A 112 -13.85 -13.30 -1.57
CA ILE A 112 -12.77 -14.06 -0.90
C ILE A 112 -12.64 -15.45 -1.56
N GLU A 113 -13.66 -15.91 -2.29
CA GLU A 113 -13.60 -17.08 -3.15
C GLU A 113 -12.45 -16.96 -4.15
N GLY A 114 -11.48 -17.86 -4.05
CA GLY A 114 -10.27 -17.89 -4.87
C GLY A 114 -8.98 -17.52 -4.13
N ILE A 115 -9.03 -16.95 -2.92
CA ILE A 115 -7.81 -16.70 -2.13
C ILE A 115 -7.10 -18.02 -1.77
N GLU A 116 -7.88 -19.08 -1.54
CA GLU A 116 -7.41 -20.44 -1.26
C GLU A 116 -6.63 -21.05 -2.43
N ALA A 117 -6.89 -20.61 -3.68
CA ALA A 117 -6.16 -21.05 -4.86
C ALA A 117 -5.02 -20.08 -5.25
N VAL A 118 -5.25 -18.77 -5.08
CA VAL A 118 -4.30 -17.72 -5.43
C VAL A 118 -3.10 -17.71 -4.49
N PHE A 119 -3.30 -17.95 -3.19
CA PHE A 119 -2.20 -17.93 -2.23
C PHE A 119 -1.19 -19.07 -2.46
N PRO A 120 -1.59 -20.35 -2.62
CA PRO A 120 -0.65 -21.41 -3.01
C PRO A 120 0.06 -21.15 -4.34
N MET A 121 -0.64 -20.62 -5.34
CA MET A 121 -0.04 -20.27 -6.63
C MET A 121 1.01 -19.16 -6.48
N PHE A 122 0.73 -18.14 -5.67
CA PHE A 122 1.68 -17.07 -5.36
C PHE A 122 2.92 -17.62 -4.64
N ILE A 123 2.73 -18.48 -3.64
CA ILE A 123 3.84 -19.15 -2.95
C ILE A 123 4.67 -20.01 -3.92
N ALA A 124 4.03 -20.72 -4.86
CA ALA A 124 4.74 -21.48 -5.89
C ALA A 124 5.59 -20.58 -6.79
N MET A 125 5.04 -19.46 -7.27
CA MET A 125 5.80 -18.48 -8.06
C MET A 125 7.00 -17.90 -7.30
N LEU A 126 6.84 -17.58 -6.01
CA LEU A 126 7.95 -17.11 -5.17
C LEU A 126 9.05 -18.18 -5.04
N ARG A 127 8.68 -19.46 -4.90
CA ARG A 127 9.64 -20.59 -4.85
C ARG A 127 10.37 -20.78 -6.18
N GLU A 128 9.72 -20.47 -7.30
CA GLU A 128 10.31 -20.47 -8.64
C GLU A 128 11.20 -19.24 -8.91
N GLY A 129 11.41 -18.38 -7.90
CA GLY A 129 12.29 -17.22 -7.99
C GLY A 129 11.62 -15.98 -8.60
N VAL A 130 10.31 -16.03 -8.83
CA VAL A 130 9.56 -14.85 -9.28
C VAL A 130 9.50 -13.84 -8.13
N LYS A 131 9.85 -12.59 -8.42
CA LYS A 131 9.84 -11.53 -7.41
C LYS A 131 8.43 -10.99 -7.22
N GLY A 132 7.81 -11.35 -6.09
CA GLY A 132 6.53 -10.81 -5.68
C GLY A 132 6.67 -9.51 -4.90
N ILE A 133 5.97 -8.46 -5.33
CA ILE A 133 5.79 -7.26 -4.50
C ILE A 133 4.52 -7.45 -3.66
N SER A 134 4.64 -7.26 -2.35
CA SER A 134 3.50 -7.27 -1.44
C SER A 134 3.34 -5.93 -0.73
N VAL A 135 2.14 -5.68 -0.20
CA VAL A 135 1.81 -4.46 0.55
C VAL A 135 1.36 -4.86 1.95
N ALA A 136 2.00 -4.29 2.95
CA ALA A 136 1.66 -4.43 4.36
C ALA A 136 1.18 -3.08 4.92
N GLY A 137 0.12 -3.12 5.72
CA GLY A 137 -0.46 -1.91 6.32
C GLY A 137 -1.43 -1.17 5.41
N SER A 138 -1.76 0.05 5.80
CA SER A 138 -2.69 0.93 5.10
C SER A 138 -2.60 2.33 5.68
N ASN A 139 -2.75 3.36 4.85
CA ASN A 139 -2.83 4.76 5.29
C ASN A 139 -4.16 5.15 5.97
N ARG A 140 -4.91 4.15 6.44
CA ARG A 140 -6.22 4.29 7.07
C ARG A 140 -6.36 3.45 8.33
N PHE A 141 -5.32 2.74 8.73
CA PHE A 141 -5.37 1.99 9.98
C PHE A 141 -5.34 2.92 11.20
N GLY A 142 -4.83 4.14 11.05
CA GLY A 142 -4.78 5.14 12.12
C GLY A 142 -3.92 4.66 13.27
N VAL A 143 -2.81 3.99 12.95
CA VAL A 143 -1.84 3.47 13.91
C VAL A 143 -1.20 4.61 14.70
N TYR A 144 -0.96 5.77 14.07
CA TYR A 144 -0.50 6.99 14.76
C TYR A 144 -1.52 7.58 15.75
N GLU A 145 -2.81 7.24 15.64
CA GLU A 145 -3.83 7.66 16.61
C GLU A 145 -3.94 6.72 17.83
N THR A 146 -3.09 5.69 17.89
CA THR A 146 -3.03 4.81 19.06
C THR A 146 -2.44 5.59 20.23
N ASP A 147 -3.12 5.62 21.37
CA ASP A 147 -2.60 6.25 22.59
C ASP A 147 -2.89 5.33 23.78
N PHE A 148 -1.83 4.89 24.45
CA PHE A 148 -1.90 4.03 25.63
C PHE A 148 -2.00 4.80 26.95
N GLY A 149 -2.11 6.14 26.90
CA GLY A 149 -2.08 7.07 28.04
C GLY A 149 -0.77 7.88 28.15
N TRP A 150 0.19 7.61 27.26
CA TRP A 150 1.57 8.10 27.34
C TRP A 150 1.88 9.02 26.15
N GLY A 151 0.85 9.36 25.36
CA GLY A 151 0.96 10.06 24.11
C GLY A 151 1.01 9.14 22.90
N ARG A 152 0.80 9.74 21.73
CA ARG A 152 0.78 9.07 20.43
C ARG A 152 2.18 8.67 19.95
N PRO A 153 2.31 7.61 19.12
CA PRO A 153 3.58 7.20 18.52
C PRO A 153 4.32 8.35 17.84
N ALA A 154 5.62 8.42 18.08
CA ALA A 154 6.48 9.36 17.39
C ALA A 154 6.75 8.94 15.93
N LYS A 155 6.80 7.62 15.67
CA LYS A 155 7.05 6.97 14.38
C LYS A 155 6.39 5.59 14.35
N VAL A 156 5.89 5.18 13.19
CA VAL A 156 5.39 3.82 12.92
C VAL A 156 6.23 3.19 11.81
N ASP A 157 6.78 2.01 12.07
CA ASP A 157 7.50 1.21 11.08
C ASP A 157 6.97 -0.23 11.07
N ILE A 158 6.77 -0.79 9.88
CA ILE A 158 6.39 -2.20 9.71
C ILE A 158 7.69 -2.99 9.53
N THR A 159 8.16 -3.64 10.60
CA THR A 159 9.47 -4.29 10.61
C THR A 159 9.57 -5.47 9.64
N SER A 160 8.47 -6.14 9.33
CA SER A 160 8.45 -7.28 8.41
C SER A 160 8.65 -6.92 6.93
N VAL A 161 8.82 -5.63 6.60
CA VAL A 161 9.04 -5.21 5.21
C VAL A 161 10.36 -5.71 4.63
N ASP A 162 11.32 -6.07 5.49
CA ASP A 162 12.63 -6.64 5.11
C ASP A 162 12.55 -8.06 4.53
N ARG A 163 11.44 -8.78 4.76
CA ARG A 163 11.25 -10.19 4.33
C ARG A 163 10.80 -10.31 2.86
N GLY A 164 11.59 -9.76 1.93
CA GLY A 164 11.31 -9.78 0.49
C GLY A 164 11.05 -8.39 -0.09
N LEU A 165 10.32 -8.29 -1.21
CA LEU A 165 9.90 -7.00 -1.77
C LEU A 165 8.55 -6.58 -1.18
N ASN A 166 8.56 -6.08 0.04
CA ASN A 166 7.35 -5.64 0.72
C ASN A 166 7.34 -4.13 0.89
N ILE A 167 6.18 -3.52 0.64
CA ILE A 167 5.94 -2.09 0.83
C ILE A 167 5.14 -1.93 2.11
N GLY A 168 5.69 -1.20 3.08
CA GLY A 168 4.99 -0.82 4.31
C GLY A 168 4.20 0.47 4.13
N TRP A 169 2.98 0.51 4.66
CA TRP A 169 2.08 1.65 4.55
C TRP A 169 1.55 2.08 5.90
N ALA A 170 1.65 3.38 6.15
CA ALA A 170 0.99 4.07 7.25
C ALA A 170 0.45 5.42 6.77
N GLU A 171 -0.51 5.98 7.51
CA GLU A 171 -0.87 7.38 7.35
C GLU A 171 0.32 8.28 7.72
N SER A 172 0.39 9.46 7.11
CA SER A 172 1.36 10.48 7.55
C SER A 172 0.96 11.01 8.91
N LYS A 173 1.95 11.11 9.81
CA LYS A 173 1.77 11.72 11.12
C LYS A 173 1.42 13.21 11.03
N ASP A 174 2.08 13.93 10.12
CA ASP A 174 2.09 15.39 10.10
C ASP A 174 1.18 15.98 9.03
N GLU A 175 0.85 15.22 7.99
CA GLU A 175 0.09 15.69 6.83
C GLU A 175 -1.23 14.94 6.66
N LYS A 176 -2.34 15.68 6.71
CA LYS A 176 -3.67 15.10 6.49
C LYS A 176 -3.79 14.53 5.07
N GLY A 177 -4.02 13.22 4.99
CA GLY A 177 -4.13 12.51 3.71
C GLY A 177 -2.79 12.11 3.10
N GLY A 178 -1.68 12.47 3.74
CA GLY A 178 -0.34 12.02 3.39
C GLY A 178 -0.15 10.53 3.68
N VAL A 179 0.87 9.94 3.05
CA VAL A 179 1.20 8.51 3.17
C VAL A 179 2.67 8.36 3.49
N GLU A 180 2.97 7.57 4.51
CA GLU A 180 4.32 7.08 4.77
C GLU A 180 4.52 5.73 4.10
N VAL A 181 5.57 5.63 3.29
CA VAL A 181 5.95 4.42 2.56
C VAL A 181 7.26 3.87 3.15
N GLY A 182 7.20 2.71 3.76
CA GLY A 182 8.36 1.99 4.30
C GLY A 182 8.91 0.97 3.30
N LEU A 183 10.21 1.01 3.04
CA LEU A 183 10.89 0.11 2.10
C LEU A 183 12.21 -0.41 2.66
N ALA A 184 12.49 -1.68 2.41
CA ALA A 184 13.78 -2.31 2.69
C ALA A 184 14.26 -3.04 1.42
N LEU A 185 15.17 -2.40 0.68
CA LEU A 185 15.70 -2.91 -0.59
C LEU A 185 17.23 -3.04 -0.49
N ASN A 186 17.82 -3.87 -1.35
CA ASN A 186 19.28 -3.93 -1.50
C ASN A 186 19.84 -2.53 -1.80
N LYS A 187 21.00 -2.20 -1.24
CA LYS A 187 21.59 -0.85 -1.31
C LYS A 187 21.63 -0.26 -2.74
N HIS A 188 22.05 -1.06 -3.72
CA HIS A 188 22.09 -0.63 -5.11
C HIS A 188 20.70 -0.35 -5.71
N VAL A 189 19.74 -1.25 -5.43
CA VAL A 189 18.33 -1.09 -5.85
C VAL A 189 17.70 0.14 -5.19
N MET A 190 17.97 0.37 -3.90
CA MET A 190 17.46 1.53 -3.16
C MET A 190 17.99 2.85 -3.77
N HIS A 191 19.25 2.89 -4.19
CA HIS A 191 19.83 4.06 -4.84
C HIS A 191 19.14 4.38 -6.17
N LEU A 192 18.91 3.36 -7.02
CA LEU A 192 18.17 3.51 -8.28
C LEU A 192 16.70 3.91 -8.04
N PHE A 193 16.05 3.24 -7.09
CA PHE A 193 14.69 3.56 -6.68
C PHE A 193 14.55 5.02 -6.27
N HIS A 194 15.48 5.55 -5.45
CA HIS A 194 15.45 6.94 -5.02
C HIS A 194 15.50 7.91 -6.20
N GLY A 195 16.36 7.66 -7.20
CA GLY A 195 16.43 8.46 -8.42
C GLY A 195 15.10 8.45 -9.19
N ILE A 196 14.62 7.24 -9.53
CA ILE A 196 13.39 7.05 -10.31
C ILE A 196 12.16 7.64 -9.59
N PHE A 197 12.05 7.40 -8.29
CA PHE A 197 10.95 7.89 -7.46
C PHE A 197 10.99 9.42 -7.32
N TYR A 198 12.16 10.01 -7.16
CA TYR A 198 12.26 11.46 -7.06
C TYR A 198 11.95 12.13 -8.40
N GLU A 199 12.53 11.63 -9.50
CA GLU A 199 12.31 12.17 -10.85
C GLU A 199 10.84 12.14 -11.26
N GLY A 200 10.14 11.03 -11.01
CA GLY A 200 8.73 10.93 -11.38
C GLY A 200 7.77 11.77 -10.51
N LEU A 201 8.23 12.31 -9.38
CA LEU A 201 7.48 13.26 -8.54
C LEU A 201 7.72 14.72 -8.91
N ARG A 202 8.71 15.00 -9.77
CA ARG A 202 8.93 16.36 -10.28
C ARG A 202 7.79 16.68 -11.23
N ILE A 203 6.90 17.56 -10.78
CA ILE A 203 5.87 18.16 -11.61
C ILE A 203 6.51 19.40 -12.24
N ASP A 204 6.62 19.43 -13.56
CA ASP A 204 6.94 20.66 -14.31
C ASP A 204 5.73 21.61 -14.34
#